data_AF-A0A8J2HC10-F1
#
_entry.id   AF-A0A8J2HC10-F1
#
_cell.length_a   1.000
_cell.length_b   1.000
_cell.length_c   1.000
_cell.angle_alpha   90.00
_cell.angle_beta   90.00
_cell.angle_gamma   90.00
#
_symmetry.space_group_name_H-M   'P 1'
#
loop_
_entity.id
_entity.type
_entity.pdbx_description
1 polymer ?
#
loop_
_entity_poly.entity_id
_entity_poly.type
_entity_poly.pdbx_seq_one_letter_code
_entity_poly.pdbx_strand_id
1 'polypeptide(L)'
;MVTKVKEGPERKEKEKWFNEECKKRRKEVWDKLKKFIKNRSKENKRELKESRKEYKNTMKGCKEKWVEEMCKDISRAKDMSKWWEAINRFRGKKRKHKKNKISEERWETHFDKLLNGEEKEKQKEEEEEENNQVEEERNEEKKTKILICRNGGRKKKEKKWTYEGEEIEVKEVKYVGYWFTVKNSAAKQQMEMARKAQKATNAVCGIIKRSKRNSIRDRMYLMNTVAKSVAMYGVEVWGWEKSEEIRRVHRRLCKMALGVSRDTPGYIWREEMGVEDIEITLKERAVRYIKDVLKMDRERWPWIIMKEEMRGILNGRATKWGKEVKKILEKMGCEEVVRMIYKEQEIEEIET
;
A
#
# COMPACT_ATOMS: atom_id res chain seq x y z
N MET A 1 -9.55 -12.71 50.71
CA MET A 1 -10.29 -13.43 49.66
C MET A 1 -10.90 -12.42 48.70
N VAL A 2 -10.26 -12.17 47.55
CA VAL A 2 -10.76 -11.23 46.54
C VAL A 2 -11.59 -12.02 45.53
N THR A 3 -12.89 -11.74 45.49
CA THR A 3 -13.87 -12.36 44.60
C THR A 3 -13.50 -12.08 43.14
N LYS A 4 -13.12 -13.14 42.40
CA LYS A 4 -12.97 -13.08 40.94
C LYS A 4 -14.35 -12.84 40.33
N VAL A 5 -14.64 -11.60 39.94
CA VAL A 5 -15.73 -11.28 39.02
C VAL A 5 -15.42 -12.00 37.70
N LYS A 6 -16.12 -13.10 37.43
CA LYS A 6 -16.08 -13.77 36.13
C LYS A 6 -16.78 -12.85 35.13
N GLU A 7 -16.01 -12.03 34.43
CA GLU A 7 -16.49 -11.31 33.24
C GLU A 7 -17.13 -12.32 32.28
N GLY A 8 -18.43 -12.16 32.03
CA GLY A 8 -19.16 -12.98 31.07
C GLY A 8 -18.59 -12.84 29.66
N PRO A 9 -18.82 -13.82 28.76
CA PRO A 9 -18.30 -13.76 27.40
C PRO A 9 -18.79 -12.49 26.70
N GLU A 10 -17.85 -11.65 26.23
CA GLU A 10 -18.10 -10.47 25.38
C GLU A 10 -19.20 -10.80 24.35
N ARG A 11 -20.29 -10.02 24.35
CA ARG A 11 -21.36 -10.14 23.35
C ARG A 11 -20.74 -10.02 21.96
N LYS A 12 -20.69 -11.13 21.21
CA LYS A 12 -20.28 -11.12 19.80
C LYS A 12 -21.15 -10.11 19.04
N GLU A 13 -20.54 -9.01 18.59
CA GLU A 13 -21.19 -8.06 17.68
C GLU A 13 -21.85 -8.82 16.52
N LYS A 14 -23.12 -8.51 16.26
CA LYS A 14 -23.94 -9.15 15.23
C LYS A 14 -23.25 -9.00 13.87
N GLU A 15 -23.11 -10.10 13.13
CA GLU A 15 -22.55 -10.07 11.78
C GLU A 15 -23.39 -9.10 10.91
N LYS A 16 -22.75 -8.13 10.25
CA LYS A 16 -23.44 -7.00 9.58
C LYS A 16 -24.45 -7.40 8.49
N TRP A 17 -24.32 -8.61 7.93
CA TRP A 17 -25.24 -9.15 6.92
C TRP A 17 -26.45 -9.91 7.53
N PHE A 18 -26.48 -10.12 8.85
CA PHE A 18 -27.51 -10.88 9.54
C PHE A 18 -28.69 -9.99 9.94
N ASN A 19 -29.72 -9.96 9.10
CA ASN A 19 -30.91 -9.11 9.21
C ASN A 19 -32.06 -9.75 10.02
N GLU A 20 -33.19 -9.04 10.16
CA GLU A 20 -34.39 -9.53 10.85
C GLU A 20 -34.99 -10.79 10.21
N GLU A 21 -34.91 -10.92 8.88
CA GLU A 21 -35.37 -12.11 8.16
C GLU A 21 -34.57 -13.36 8.58
N CYS A 22 -33.24 -13.23 8.69
CA CYS A 22 -32.39 -14.30 9.21
C CYS A 22 -32.72 -14.65 10.67
N LYS A 23 -33.06 -13.67 11.51
CA LYS A 23 -33.50 -13.91 12.90
C LYS A 23 -34.81 -14.66 12.95
N LYS A 24 -35.79 -14.27 12.14
CA LYS A 24 -37.10 -14.91 12.05
C LYS A 24 -36.97 -16.38 11.62
N ARG A 25 -36.25 -16.65 10.53
CA ARG A 25 -35.97 -18.02 10.05
C ARG A 25 -35.19 -18.86 11.06
N ARG A 26 -34.25 -18.26 11.81
CA ARG A 26 -33.55 -18.95 12.91
C ARG A 26 -34.52 -19.34 14.04
N LYS A 27 -35.46 -18.47 14.39
CA LYS A 27 -36.50 -18.75 15.40
C LYS A 27 -37.42 -19.88 14.93
N GLU A 28 -37.86 -19.87 13.68
CA GLU A 28 -38.66 -20.93 13.08
C GLU A 28 -37.98 -22.31 13.13
N VAL A 29 -36.67 -22.35 12.84
CA VAL A 29 -35.87 -23.59 12.98
C VAL A 29 -35.82 -24.06 14.44
N TRP A 30 -35.68 -23.13 15.40
CA TRP A 30 -35.68 -23.44 16.83
C TRP A 30 -37.03 -23.97 17.30
N ASP A 31 -38.13 -23.38 16.84
CA ASP A 31 -39.49 -23.80 17.21
C ASP A 31 -39.82 -25.18 16.63
N LYS A 32 -39.45 -25.42 15.36
CA LYS A 32 -39.57 -26.76 14.73
C LYS A 32 -38.66 -27.80 15.38
N LEU A 33 -37.48 -27.40 15.86
CA LEU A 33 -36.59 -28.27 16.64
C LEU A 33 -37.21 -28.67 17.97
N LYS A 34 -37.80 -27.71 18.71
CA LYS A 34 -38.53 -27.99 19.96
C LYS A 34 -39.71 -28.93 19.71
N LYS A 35 -40.48 -28.72 18.65
CA LYS A 35 -41.58 -29.63 18.24
C LYS A 35 -41.08 -31.05 17.96
N PHE A 36 -39.96 -31.20 17.23
CA PHE A 36 -39.36 -32.51 16.96
C PHE A 36 -38.81 -33.20 18.22
N ILE A 37 -38.25 -32.44 19.17
CA ILE A 37 -37.79 -33.00 20.45
C ILE A 37 -38.99 -33.52 21.27
N LYS A 38 -40.12 -32.80 21.25
CA LYS A 38 -41.35 -33.19 21.96
C LYS A 38 -42.06 -34.39 21.32
N ASN A 39 -42.06 -34.48 19.99
CA ASN A 39 -42.67 -35.59 19.25
C ASN A 39 -41.80 -35.96 18.03
N ARG A 40 -41.15 -37.13 18.08
CA ARG A 40 -40.19 -37.62 17.07
C ARG A 40 -40.87 -38.27 15.85
N SER A 41 -41.92 -37.65 15.32
CA SER A 41 -42.60 -38.13 14.10
C SER A 41 -41.76 -37.92 12.83
N LYS A 42 -42.03 -38.71 11.79
CA LYS A 42 -41.42 -38.54 10.45
C LYS A 42 -41.75 -37.18 9.83
N GLU A 43 -42.95 -36.67 10.08
CA GLU A 43 -43.43 -35.37 9.59
C GLU A 43 -42.67 -34.21 10.24
N ASN A 44 -42.55 -34.20 11.57
CA ASN A 44 -41.77 -33.19 12.30
C ASN A 44 -40.29 -33.19 11.87
N LYS A 45 -39.74 -34.36 11.54
CA LYS A 45 -38.38 -34.48 10.98
C LYS A 45 -38.27 -33.85 9.58
N ARG A 46 -39.32 -33.97 8.74
CA ARG A 46 -39.38 -33.35 7.41
C ARG A 46 -39.44 -31.83 7.52
N GLU A 47 -40.33 -31.30 8.35
CA GLU A 47 -40.48 -29.87 8.58
C GLU A 47 -39.20 -29.20 9.14
N LEU A 48 -38.49 -29.89 10.04
CA LEU A 48 -37.22 -29.42 10.57
C LEU A 48 -36.13 -29.38 9.47
N LYS A 49 -36.08 -30.38 8.59
CA LYS A 49 -35.15 -30.38 7.46
C LYS A 49 -35.43 -29.25 6.48
N GLU A 50 -36.70 -29.02 6.18
CA GLU A 50 -37.15 -27.98 5.25
C GLU A 50 -36.86 -26.57 5.80
N SER A 51 -37.22 -26.30 7.05
CA SER A 51 -36.89 -25.01 7.70
C SER A 51 -35.38 -24.77 7.80
N ARG A 52 -34.56 -25.81 8.02
CA ARG A 52 -33.10 -25.68 7.98
C ARG A 52 -32.60 -25.34 6.57
N LYS A 53 -33.20 -25.91 5.52
CA LYS A 53 -32.87 -25.62 4.12
C LYS A 53 -33.23 -24.17 3.79
N GLU A 54 -34.43 -23.74 4.16
CA GLU A 54 -34.90 -22.37 4.00
C GLU A 54 -34.04 -21.35 4.74
N TYR A 55 -33.67 -21.63 6.00
CA TYR A 55 -32.77 -20.78 6.77
C TYR A 55 -31.39 -20.65 6.11
N LYS A 56 -30.82 -21.76 5.62
CA LYS A 56 -29.55 -21.74 4.87
C LYS A 56 -29.66 -20.91 3.58
N ASN A 57 -30.77 -21.04 2.86
CA ASN A 57 -31.02 -20.27 1.64
C ASN A 57 -31.18 -18.77 1.93
N THR A 58 -31.97 -18.39 2.93
CA THR A 58 -32.11 -17.00 3.38
C THR A 58 -30.76 -16.42 3.81
N MET A 59 -29.97 -17.15 4.60
CA MET A 59 -28.62 -16.73 4.97
C MET A 59 -27.73 -16.51 3.75
N LYS A 60 -27.77 -17.43 2.77
CA LYS A 60 -27.00 -17.32 1.53
C LYS A 60 -27.40 -16.06 0.75
N GLY A 61 -28.71 -15.85 0.57
CA GLY A 61 -29.25 -14.68 -0.15
C GLY A 61 -28.96 -13.35 0.55
N CYS A 62 -29.11 -13.26 1.88
CA CYS A 62 -28.78 -12.05 2.64
C CYS A 62 -27.28 -11.72 2.54
N LYS A 63 -26.43 -12.75 2.58
CA LYS A 63 -24.98 -12.57 2.41
C LYS A 63 -24.63 -12.13 0.99
N GLU A 64 -25.30 -12.67 -0.03
CA GLU A 64 -25.12 -12.27 -1.44
C GLU A 64 -25.53 -10.82 -1.68
N LYS A 65 -26.71 -10.41 -1.20
CA LYS A 65 -27.20 -9.02 -1.28
C LYS A 65 -26.23 -8.04 -0.59
N TRP A 66 -25.79 -8.38 0.62
CA TRP A 66 -24.83 -7.55 1.37
C TRP A 66 -23.50 -7.37 0.60
N VAL A 67 -22.99 -8.45 0.00
CA VAL A 67 -21.80 -8.36 -0.84
C VAL A 67 -22.04 -7.52 -2.10
N GLU A 68 -23.21 -7.63 -2.72
CA GLU A 68 -23.55 -6.85 -3.91
C GLU A 68 -23.60 -5.34 -3.62
N GLU A 69 -24.26 -4.94 -2.54
CA GLU A 69 -24.28 -3.54 -2.06
C GLU A 69 -22.86 -3.04 -1.77
N MET A 70 -22.05 -3.85 -1.11
CA MET A 70 -20.65 -3.54 -0.83
C MET A 70 -19.81 -3.35 -2.10
N CYS A 71 -20.05 -4.15 -3.15
CA CYS A 71 -19.39 -3.96 -4.43
C CYS A 71 -19.84 -2.67 -5.12
N LYS A 72 -21.14 -2.31 -5.02
CA LYS A 72 -21.65 -1.01 -5.49
C LYS A 72 -20.95 0.13 -4.76
N ASP A 73 -20.66 0.00 -3.47
CA ASP A 73 -19.89 1.01 -2.72
C ASP A 73 -18.45 1.12 -3.22
N ILE A 74 -17.79 0.00 -3.53
CA ILE A 74 -16.42 -0.01 -4.08
C ILE A 74 -16.39 0.67 -5.46
N SER A 75 -17.34 0.36 -6.34
CA SER A 75 -17.43 0.95 -7.67
C SER A 75 -17.79 2.44 -7.64
N ARG A 76 -18.58 2.88 -6.65
CA ARG A 76 -18.97 4.29 -6.46
C ARG A 76 -17.92 5.11 -5.69
N ALA A 77 -16.89 4.48 -5.13
CA ALA A 77 -15.88 5.18 -4.37
C ALA A 77 -15.07 6.12 -5.27
N LYS A 78 -15.22 7.43 -5.02
CA LYS A 78 -14.48 8.48 -5.75
C LYS A 78 -13.02 8.57 -5.31
N ASP A 79 -12.73 8.22 -4.06
CA ASP A 79 -11.45 8.48 -3.41
C ASP A 79 -10.89 7.22 -2.75
N MET A 80 -9.55 7.10 -2.68
CA MET A 80 -8.85 5.92 -2.16
C MET A 80 -9.21 5.61 -0.70
N SER A 81 -9.52 6.63 0.12
CA SER A 81 -9.95 6.46 1.51
C SER A 81 -11.31 5.77 1.61
N LYS A 82 -12.33 6.27 0.88
CA LYS A 82 -13.68 5.66 0.82
C LYS A 82 -13.62 4.25 0.24
N TRP A 83 -12.75 4.04 -0.74
CA TRP A 83 -12.49 2.74 -1.31
C TRP A 83 -11.92 1.76 -0.25
N TRP A 84 -10.93 2.19 0.55
CA TRP A 84 -10.38 1.38 1.63
C TRP A 84 -11.38 1.12 2.76
N GLU A 85 -12.24 2.08 3.09
CA GLU A 85 -13.34 1.88 4.04
C GLU A 85 -14.30 0.79 3.59
N ALA A 86 -14.74 0.82 2.32
CA ALA A 86 -15.58 -0.22 1.75
C ALA A 86 -14.87 -1.58 1.77
N ILE A 87 -13.58 -1.62 1.45
CA ILE A 87 -12.80 -2.87 1.43
C ILE A 87 -12.49 -3.44 2.80
N ASN A 88 -12.27 -2.59 3.79
CA ASN A 88 -12.01 -3.06 5.16
C ASN A 88 -13.23 -3.80 5.73
N ARG A 89 -14.44 -3.60 5.21
CA ARG A 89 -15.62 -4.40 5.56
C ARG A 89 -15.52 -5.87 5.10
N PHE A 90 -14.75 -6.17 4.04
CA PHE A 90 -14.47 -7.53 3.57
C PHE A 90 -13.28 -8.19 4.26
N ARG A 91 -12.41 -7.41 4.90
CA ARG A 91 -11.32 -7.95 5.72
C ARG A 91 -11.96 -8.44 7.02
N GLY A 92 -11.91 -9.76 7.24
CA GLY A 92 -12.28 -10.32 8.55
C GLY A 92 -11.53 -9.59 9.66
N LYS A 93 -12.13 -9.46 10.84
CA LYS A 93 -11.55 -8.72 11.97
C LYS A 93 -10.07 -9.10 12.09
N LYS A 94 -9.16 -8.11 12.13
CA LYS A 94 -7.78 -8.35 12.57
C LYS A 94 -7.90 -9.16 13.86
N ARG A 95 -7.22 -10.30 13.97
CA ARG A 95 -7.07 -10.96 15.27
C ARG A 95 -6.56 -9.85 16.19
N LYS A 96 -7.38 -9.42 17.16
CA LYS A 96 -6.87 -8.58 18.24
C LYS A 96 -5.74 -9.42 18.81
N HIS A 97 -4.49 -9.00 18.66
CA HIS A 97 -3.44 -9.57 19.50
C HIS A 97 -3.98 -9.48 20.91
N LYS A 98 -3.92 -10.57 21.68
CA LYS A 98 -4.22 -10.48 23.11
C LYS A 98 -3.39 -9.31 23.60
N LYS A 99 -4.03 -8.19 23.97
CA LYS A 99 -3.33 -7.12 24.69
C LYS A 99 -2.70 -7.84 25.87
N ASN A 100 -1.39 -7.73 26.02
CA ASN A 100 -0.75 -8.22 27.23
C ASN A 100 -1.51 -7.60 28.39
N LYS A 101 -2.12 -8.43 29.24
CA LYS A 101 -2.93 -7.98 30.39
C LYS A 101 -2.05 -7.52 31.55
N ILE A 102 -0.82 -7.13 31.26
CA ILE A 102 0.10 -6.59 32.26
C ILE A 102 -0.15 -5.09 32.21
N SER A 103 -0.64 -4.53 33.31
CA SER A 103 -0.78 -3.07 33.46
C SER A 103 0.61 -2.44 33.40
N GLU A 104 0.64 -1.19 32.97
CA GLU A 104 1.84 -0.35 32.94
C GLU A 104 2.52 -0.30 34.31
N GLU A 105 1.73 -0.04 35.37
CA GLU A 105 2.18 -0.10 36.77
C GLU A 105 2.86 -1.44 37.15
N ARG A 106 2.40 -2.57 36.59
CA ARG A 106 2.96 -3.90 36.87
C ARG A 106 4.24 -4.16 36.07
N TRP A 107 4.36 -3.52 34.91
CA TRP A 107 5.59 -3.51 34.13
C TRP A 107 6.65 -2.66 34.84
N GLU A 108 6.28 -1.44 35.20
CA GLU A 108 7.11 -0.50 35.95
C GLU A 108 7.58 -1.14 37.25
N THR A 109 6.70 -1.57 38.14
CA THR A 109 7.12 -2.23 39.41
C THR A 109 7.97 -3.49 39.21
N HIS A 110 7.79 -4.24 38.12
CA HIS A 110 8.64 -5.39 37.84
C HIS A 110 10.05 -4.95 37.46
N PHE A 111 10.20 -3.95 36.59
CA PHE A 111 11.50 -3.47 36.14
C PHE A 111 12.17 -2.52 37.14
N ASP A 112 11.41 -1.71 37.88
CA ASP A 112 11.91 -0.90 38.99
C ASP A 112 12.50 -1.81 40.07
N LYS A 113 11.87 -2.95 40.38
CA LYS A 113 12.47 -3.97 41.27
C LYS A 113 13.66 -4.70 40.66
N LEU A 114 13.70 -4.85 39.34
CA LEU A 114 14.74 -5.61 38.64
C LEU A 114 16.00 -4.77 38.39
N LEU A 115 15.84 -3.46 38.24
CA LEU A 115 16.88 -2.49 37.91
C LEU A 115 17.29 -1.67 39.13
N ASN A 116 16.33 -1.27 39.97
CA ASN A 116 16.53 -0.35 41.11
C ASN A 116 16.35 -1.07 42.45
N GLY A 117 16.78 -2.34 42.53
CA GLY A 117 17.00 -3.01 43.80
C GLY A 117 17.96 -2.19 44.66
N GLU A 118 17.38 -1.44 45.59
CA GLU A 118 18.01 -0.50 46.53
C GLU A 118 18.78 0.68 45.88
N GLU A 119 18.07 1.72 45.44
CA GLU A 119 18.23 3.10 45.93
C GLU A 119 17.46 4.17 45.12
N LYS A 120 16.87 5.10 45.89
CA LYS A 120 16.61 6.54 45.62
C LYS A 120 15.38 6.97 44.81
N GLU A 121 14.39 7.43 45.59
CA GLU A 121 13.13 8.05 45.18
C GLU A 121 13.19 9.61 45.12
N LYS A 122 14.38 10.22 44.98
CA LYS A 122 14.52 11.70 45.04
C LYS A 122 15.14 12.38 43.81
N GLN A 123 15.39 11.66 42.72
CA GLN A 123 15.89 12.24 41.46
C GLN A 123 14.82 12.36 40.36
N LYS A 124 13.59 11.83 40.58
CA LYS A 124 12.59 11.61 39.52
C LYS A 124 11.92 12.87 38.93
N GLU A 125 11.83 13.99 39.65
CA GLU A 125 11.09 15.18 39.15
C GLU A 125 11.95 16.16 38.32
N GLU A 126 13.24 16.33 38.65
CA GLU A 126 14.17 17.11 37.81
C GLU A 126 14.63 16.30 36.57
N GLU A 127 14.78 14.97 36.70
CA GLU A 127 15.09 14.09 35.57
C GLU A 127 13.94 13.97 34.56
N GLU A 128 12.67 14.19 34.92
CA GLU A 128 11.54 14.07 33.98
C GLU A 128 11.44 15.26 33.00
N GLU A 129 11.74 16.49 33.44
CA GLU A 129 11.79 17.66 32.56
C GLU A 129 13.04 17.64 31.67
N GLU A 130 14.18 17.23 32.22
CA GLU A 130 15.43 17.04 31.47
C GLU A 130 15.31 15.86 30.49
N ASN A 131 14.69 14.73 30.88
CA ASN A 131 14.43 13.62 29.98
C ASN A 131 13.43 13.96 28.88
N ASN A 132 12.42 14.79 29.13
CA ASN A 132 11.49 15.22 28.08
C ASN A 132 12.16 16.14 27.05
N GLN A 133 13.00 17.09 27.50
CA GLN A 133 13.80 17.93 26.60
C GLN A 133 14.83 17.09 25.82
N VAL A 134 15.55 16.19 26.49
CA VAL A 134 16.50 15.27 25.87
C VAL A 134 15.79 14.30 24.92
N GLU A 135 14.57 13.84 25.20
CA GLU A 135 13.79 13.01 24.28
C GLU A 135 13.29 13.78 23.05
N GLU A 136 12.94 15.06 23.21
CA GLU A 136 12.52 15.92 22.11
C GLU A 136 13.72 16.27 21.20
N GLU A 137 14.86 16.66 21.77
CA GLU A 137 16.14 16.87 21.07
C GLU A 137 16.60 15.59 20.37
N ARG A 138 16.57 14.44 21.06
CA ARG A 138 16.88 13.12 20.48
C ARG A 138 15.91 12.71 19.38
N ASN A 139 14.68 13.22 19.38
CA ASN A 139 13.73 13.02 18.29
C ASN A 139 14.05 13.92 17.07
N GLU A 140 14.64 15.10 17.27
CA GLU A 140 15.13 15.95 16.18
C GLU A 140 16.41 15.38 15.54
N GLU A 141 17.36 14.90 16.34
CA GLU A 141 18.55 14.17 15.88
C GLU A 141 18.18 13.00 14.95
N LYS A 142 17.15 12.23 15.32
CA LYS A 142 16.66 11.09 14.51
C LYS A 142 15.98 11.49 13.20
N LYS A 143 15.44 12.72 13.11
CA LYS A 143 14.75 13.22 11.92
C LYS A 143 15.76 13.72 10.89
N THR A 144 16.80 14.42 11.34
CA THR A 144 17.83 14.97 10.47
C THR A 144 18.70 13.85 9.93
N LYS A 145 18.77 13.70 8.61
CA LYS A 145 19.54 12.64 7.94
C LYS A 145 20.26 13.22 6.74
N ILE A 146 21.58 13.07 6.71
CA ILE A 146 22.39 13.54 5.58
C ILE A 146 22.68 12.34 4.67
N LEU A 147 22.18 12.41 3.43
CA LEU A 147 22.50 11.44 2.38
C LEU A 147 23.46 12.09 1.38
N ILE A 148 24.67 11.53 1.28
CA ILE A 148 25.67 12.00 0.32
C ILE A 148 25.56 11.18 -0.96
N CYS A 149 25.10 11.80 -2.05
CA CYS A 149 25.08 11.18 -3.37
C CYS A 149 26.47 11.21 -4.02
N ARG A 150 26.97 10.07 -4.51
CA ARG A 150 28.28 9.95 -5.14
C ARG A 150 28.36 8.84 -6.18
N ASN A 151 29.19 9.04 -7.20
CA ASN A 151 29.45 8.07 -8.26
C ASN A 151 30.58 7.07 -7.91
N GLY A 152 30.54 6.49 -6.69
CA GLY A 152 31.53 5.51 -6.22
C GLY A 152 32.78 6.10 -5.53
N GLY A 153 33.82 5.29 -5.36
CA GLY A 153 35.10 5.68 -4.75
C GLY A 153 35.23 5.47 -3.23
N ARG A 154 36.47 5.37 -2.73
CA ARG A 154 36.78 5.37 -1.29
C ARG A 154 36.44 6.73 -0.69
N LYS A 155 35.85 6.75 0.51
CA LYS A 155 35.63 8.00 1.24
C LYS A 155 36.98 8.60 1.60
N LYS A 156 37.14 9.92 1.44
CA LYS A 156 38.20 10.64 2.16
C LYS A 156 37.91 10.51 3.65
N LYS A 157 38.89 10.09 4.45
CA LYS A 157 38.74 9.86 5.90
C LYS A 157 38.26 11.11 6.66
N GLU A 158 38.47 12.30 6.08
CA GLU A 158 38.27 13.62 6.68
C GLU A 158 36.84 14.19 6.56
N LYS A 159 35.94 13.58 5.77
CA LYS A 159 34.55 14.06 5.65
C LYS A 159 33.59 13.15 6.40
N LYS A 160 33.58 13.28 7.72
CA LYS A 160 32.54 12.74 8.60
C LYS A 160 31.62 13.89 8.99
N TRP A 161 30.32 13.70 8.81
CA TRP A 161 29.32 14.69 9.24
C TRP A 161 28.83 14.27 10.60
N THR A 162 29.09 15.09 11.60
CA THR A 162 28.66 14.89 12.98
C THR A 162 27.71 16.00 13.39
N TYR A 163 26.66 15.66 14.13
CA TYR A 163 25.79 16.61 14.83
C TYR A 163 25.72 16.11 16.27
N GLU A 164 25.94 17.02 17.22
CA GLU A 164 25.99 16.68 18.66
C GLU A 164 26.92 15.50 18.99
N GLY A 165 27.97 15.30 18.18
CA GLY A 165 28.96 14.23 18.36
C GLY A 165 28.60 12.88 17.69
N GLU A 166 27.39 12.72 17.16
CA GLU A 166 26.96 11.50 16.45
C GLU A 166 27.09 11.62 14.93
N GLU A 167 27.53 10.54 14.26
CA GLU A 167 27.59 10.48 12.79
C GLU A 167 26.18 10.31 12.17
N ILE A 168 25.67 11.37 11.53
CA ILE A 168 24.30 11.38 10.93
C ILE A 168 24.24 10.79 9.51
N GLU A 169 25.36 10.29 8.97
CA GLU A 169 25.40 9.89 7.55
C GLU A 169 24.61 8.61 7.29
N VAL A 170 23.54 8.72 6.51
CA VAL A 170 22.69 7.57 6.16
C VAL A 170 22.94 7.13 4.72
N LYS A 171 22.98 5.82 4.48
CA LYS A 171 23.16 5.25 3.13
C LYS A 171 21.90 5.39 2.26
N GLU A 172 20.73 5.40 2.88
CA GLU A 172 19.44 5.38 2.20
C GLU A 172 18.39 6.12 3.03
N VAL A 173 17.68 7.06 2.41
CA VAL A 173 16.67 7.87 3.08
C VAL A 173 15.34 7.70 2.37
N LYS A 174 14.26 7.60 3.15
CA LYS A 174 12.90 7.58 2.63
C LYS A 174 12.28 8.95 2.82
N TYR A 175 11.97 9.63 1.72
CA TYR A 175 11.33 10.94 1.74
C TYR A 175 10.03 10.88 0.95
N VAL A 176 8.93 11.27 1.59
CA VAL A 176 7.56 11.25 1.03
C VAL A 176 7.27 9.92 0.30
N GLY A 177 7.62 8.79 0.93
CA GLY A 177 7.37 7.46 0.35
C GLY A 177 8.33 7.01 -0.76
N TYR A 178 9.25 7.87 -1.21
CA TYR A 178 10.28 7.56 -2.20
C TYR A 178 11.63 7.24 -1.53
N TRP A 179 12.36 6.26 -2.05
CA TRP A 179 13.68 5.88 -1.53
C TRP A 179 14.82 6.52 -2.31
N PHE A 180 15.63 7.32 -1.62
CA PHE A 180 16.88 7.86 -2.09
C PHE A 180 18.05 6.99 -1.64
N THR A 181 19.05 6.83 -2.51
CA THR A 181 20.24 6.01 -2.27
C THR A 181 21.50 6.78 -2.64
N VAL A 182 22.66 6.38 -2.10
CA VAL A 182 23.97 7.00 -2.39
C VAL A 182 24.26 7.10 -3.89
N LYS A 183 23.88 6.09 -4.69
CA LYS A 183 24.09 6.06 -6.15
C LYS A 183 22.99 6.77 -6.94
N ASN A 184 22.02 7.37 -6.24
CA ASN A 184 20.77 7.90 -6.81
C ASN A 184 20.08 6.90 -7.77
N SER A 185 20.08 5.62 -7.40
CA SER A 185 19.48 4.54 -8.20
C SER A 185 18.04 4.31 -7.80
N ALA A 186 17.15 4.20 -8.79
CA ALA A 186 15.74 3.91 -8.58
C ALA A 186 15.43 2.42 -8.30
N ALA A 187 16.40 1.52 -8.44
CA ALA A 187 16.21 0.08 -8.25
C ALA A 187 15.58 -0.26 -6.89
N LYS A 188 15.99 0.44 -5.82
CA LYS A 188 15.41 0.24 -4.48
C LYS A 188 13.93 0.65 -4.44
N GLN A 189 13.58 1.78 -5.04
CA GLN A 189 12.21 2.25 -5.13
C GLN A 189 11.35 1.26 -5.91
N GLN A 190 11.81 0.82 -7.09
CA GLN A 190 11.12 -0.16 -7.93
C GLN A 190 10.88 -1.47 -7.18
N MET A 191 11.89 -2.00 -6.49
CA MET A 191 11.78 -3.21 -5.69
C MET A 191 10.74 -3.06 -4.57
N GLU A 192 10.73 -1.93 -3.87
CA GLU A 192 9.79 -1.70 -2.78
C GLU A 192 8.36 -1.48 -3.27
N MET A 193 8.17 -0.78 -4.39
CA MET A 193 6.86 -0.63 -5.02
C MET A 193 6.34 -1.98 -5.52
N ALA A 194 7.20 -2.82 -6.11
CA ALA A 194 6.86 -4.18 -6.51
C ALA A 194 6.41 -5.03 -5.29
N ARG A 195 7.13 -4.96 -4.16
CA ARG A 195 6.74 -5.66 -2.93
C ARG A 195 5.40 -5.18 -2.38
N LYS A 196 5.18 -3.87 -2.33
CA LYS A 196 3.92 -3.29 -1.86
C LYS A 196 2.76 -3.64 -2.77
N ALA A 197 2.96 -3.55 -4.08
CA ALA A 197 1.98 -3.93 -5.08
C ALA A 197 1.61 -5.42 -4.93
N GLN A 198 2.60 -6.30 -4.74
CA GLN A 198 2.32 -7.72 -4.50
C GLN A 198 1.48 -7.97 -3.24
N LYS A 199 1.77 -7.28 -2.13
CA LYS A 199 0.98 -7.37 -0.89
C LYS A 199 -0.45 -6.87 -1.12
N ALA A 200 -0.62 -5.77 -1.83
CA ALA A 200 -1.93 -5.22 -2.18
C ALA A 200 -2.72 -6.20 -3.06
N THR A 201 -2.10 -6.77 -4.09
CA THR A 201 -2.69 -7.79 -4.97
C THR A 201 -3.17 -9.01 -4.19
N ASN A 202 -2.35 -9.52 -3.25
CA ASN A 202 -2.75 -10.67 -2.43
C ASN A 202 -3.96 -10.35 -1.54
N ALA A 203 -4.02 -9.14 -0.97
CA ALA A 203 -5.16 -8.70 -0.18
C ALA A 203 -6.44 -8.60 -1.04
N VAL A 204 -6.33 -7.99 -2.23
CA VAL A 204 -7.43 -7.85 -3.20
C VAL A 204 -7.93 -9.21 -3.66
N CYS A 205 -7.03 -10.14 -4.00
CA CYS A 205 -7.38 -11.51 -4.36
C CYS A 205 -8.14 -12.22 -3.24
N GLY A 206 -7.71 -12.04 -1.98
CA GLY A 206 -8.44 -12.57 -0.82
C GLY A 206 -9.85 -11.99 -0.69
N ILE A 207 -10.05 -10.70 -0.99
CA ILE A 207 -11.36 -10.03 -0.97
C ILE A 207 -12.26 -10.59 -2.05
N ILE A 208 -11.78 -10.66 -3.30
CA ILE A 208 -12.50 -11.21 -4.45
C ILE A 208 -13.00 -12.63 -4.12
N LYS A 209 -12.12 -13.51 -3.62
CA LYS A 209 -12.48 -14.88 -3.23
C LYS A 209 -13.59 -14.92 -2.17
N ARG A 210 -13.57 -13.99 -1.19
CA ARG A 210 -14.62 -13.90 -0.16
C ARG A 210 -15.92 -13.30 -0.67
N SER A 211 -15.85 -12.39 -1.64
CA SER A 211 -17.00 -11.74 -2.26
C SER A 211 -17.77 -12.65 -3.23
N LYS A 212 -17.24 -13.82 -3.60
CA LYS A 212 -17.83 -14.72 -4.61
C LYS A 212 -18.11 -14.09 -5.99
N ARG A 213 -17.77 -12.81 -6.22
CA ARG A 213 -17.73 -12.21 -7.56
C ARG A 213 -16.41 -12.60 -8.21
N ASN A 214 -16.46 -13.61 -9.07
CA ASN A 214 -15.29 -14.14 -9.77
C ASN A 214 -15.27 -13.77 -11.25
N SER A 215 -15.94 -12.67 -11.65
CA SER A 215 -15.89 -12.20 -13.03
C SER A 215 -14.45 -11.75 -13.36
N ILE A 216 -13.98 -12.05 -14.57
CA ILE A 216 -12.65 -11.61 -15.02
C ILE A 216 -12.56 -10.09 -15.00
N ARG A 217 -13.63 -9.40 -15.41
CA ARG A 217 -13.71 -7.93 -15.46
C ARG A 217 -13.53 -7.28 -14.08
N ASP A 218 -14.26 -7.75 -13.06
CA ASP A 218 -14.16 -7.18 -11.70
C ASP A 218 -12.77 -7.46 -11.10
N ARG A 219 -12.23 -8.67 -11.34
CA ARG A 219 -10.86 -9.04 -10.94
C ARG A 219 -9.85 -8.09 -11.57
N MET A 220 -9.97 -7.85 -12.86
CA MET A 220 -9.06 -7.00 -13.61
C MET A 220 -9.14 -5.55 -13.13
N TYR A 221 -10.35 -5.01 -12.98
CA TYR A 221 -10.57 -3.65 -12.52
C TYR A 221 -9.96 -3.41 -11.14
N LEU A 222 -10.25 -4.30 -10.17
CA LEU A 222 -9.74 -4.18 -8.81
C LEU A 222 -8.23 -4.34 -8.75
N MET A 223 -7.69 -5.33 -9.47
CA MET A 223 -6.25 -5.56 -9.49
C MET A 223 -5.50 -4.41 -10.16
N ASN A 224 -5.97 -3.93 -11.32
CA ASN A 224 -5.39 -2.78 -12.00
C ASN A 224 -5.46 -1.54 -11.11
N THR A 225 -6.63 -1.18 -10.57
CA THR A 225 -6.77 0.06 -9.78
C THR A 225 -5.81 0.11 -8.60
N VAL A 226 -5.62 -0.99 -7.88
CA VAL A 226 -4.84 -1.00 -6.62
C VAL A 226 -3.37 -1.31 -6.86
N ALA A 227 -3.09 -2.36 -7.63
CA ALA A 227 -1.71 -2.77 -7.80
C ALA A 227 -0.99 -1.86 -8.79
N LYS A 228 -1.67 -1.38 -9.85
CA LYS A 228 -1.09 -0.42 -10.80
C LYS A 228 -0.83 0.91 -10.09
N SER A 229 -1.76 1.42 -9.28
CA SER A 229 -1.51 2.67 -8.52
C SER A 229 -0.34 2.57 -7.55
N VAL A 230 -0.22 1.45 -6.82
CA VAL A 230 0.91 1.21 -5.90
C VAL A 230 2.22 0.99 -6.65
N ALA A 231 2.21 0.20 -7.74
CA ALA A 231 3.39 -0.08 -8.54
C ALA A 231 3.88 1.16 -9.29
N MET A 232 2.97 2.03 -9.73
CA MET A 232 3.29 3.23 -10.51
C MET A 232 3.66 4.44 -9.65
N TYR A 233 3.90 4.27 -8.35
CA TYR A 233 4.25 5.38 -7.48
C TYR A 233 5.68 5.90 -7.78
N GLY A 234 5.77 7.15 -8.25
CA GLY A 234 7.03 7.80 -8.62
C GLY A 234 7.57 7.43 -10.01
N VAL A 235 6.72 6.85 -10.86
CA VAL A 235 7.06 6.49 -12.26
C VAL A 235 7.58 7.67 -13.07
N GLU A 236 7.11 8.86 -12.74
CA GLU A 236 7.54 10.11 -13.34
C GLU A 236 9.07 10.28 -13.26
N VAL A 237 9.68 9.78 -12.17
CA VAL A 237 11.13 9.86 -11.92
C VAL A 237 11.84 8.62 -12.46
N TRP A 238 11.37 7.40 -12.14
CA TRP A 238 12.11 6.17 -12.46
C TRP A 238 11.61 5.40 -13.68
N GLY A 239 10.50 5.80 -14.28
CA GLY A 239 9.80 5.07 -15.36
C GLY A 239 10.56 4.94 -16.67
N TRP A 240 11.71 5.61 -16.77
CA TRP A 240 12.66 5.52 -17.89
C TRP A 240 13.48 4.22 -17.80
N GLU A 241 13.84 3.77 -16.60
CA GLU A 241 14.64 2.54 -16.45
C GLU A 241 13.78 1.28 -16.62
N LYS A 242 14.34 0.25 -17.28
CA LYS A 242 13.70 -1.07 -17.35
C LYS A 242 13.63 -1.67 -15.95
N SER A 243 12.43 -2.04 -15.51
CA SER A 243 12.21 -2.71 -14.22
C SER A 243 11.59 -4.10 -14.40
N GLU A 244 12.42 -5.13 -14.27
CA GLU A 244 11.95 -6.53 -14.34
C GLU A 244 11.11 -6.90 -13.11
N GLU A 245 11.36 -6.28 -11.96
CA GLU A 245 10.61 -6.48 -10.73
C GLU A 245 9.14 -6.10 -10.90
N ILE A 246 8.89 -4.94 -11.50
CA ILE A 246 7.53 -4.45 -11.76
C ILE A 246 6.86 -5.27 -12.85
N ARG A 247 7.61 -5.65 -13.89
CA ARG A 247 7.13 -6.54 -14.95
C ARG A 247 6.69 -7.90 -14.40
N ARG A 248 7.44 -8.47 -13.44
CA ARG A 248 7.08 -9.72 -12.74
C ARG A 248 5.80 -9.58 -11.94
N VAL A 249 5.61 -8.47 -11.23
CA VAL A 249 4.37 -8.20 -10.48
C VAL A 249 3.18 -8.04 -11.42
N HIS A 250 3.33 -7.28 -12.50
CA HIS A 250 2.29 -7.11 -13.51
C HIS A 250 1.88 -8.46 -14.13
N ARG A 251 2.85 -9.26 -14.58
CA ARG A 251 2.59 -10.61 -15.13
C ARG A 251 1.83 -11.49 -14.14
N ARG A 252 2.25 -11.51 -12.88
CA ARG A 252 1.59 -12.30 -11.85
C ARG A 252 0.17 -11.83 -11.61
N LEU A 253 -0.05 -10.52 -11.62
CA LEU A 253 -1.37 -9.92 -11.46
C LEU A 253 -2.31 -10.30 -12.61
N CYS A 254 -1.87 -10.15 -13.86
CA CYS A 254 -2.64 -10.53 -15.05
C CYS A 254 -3.03 -12.02 -15.00
N LYS A 255 -2.07 -12.89 -14.69
CA LYS A 255 -2.34 -14.34 -14.54
C LYS A 255 -3.34 -14.64 -13.44
N MET A 256 -3.22 -13.98 -12.29
CA MET A 256 -4.19 -14.11 -11.19
C MET A 256 -5.58 -13.57 -11.54
N ALA A 257 -5.65 -12.48 -12.31
CA ALA A 257 -6.89 -11.86 -12.76
C ALA A 257 -7.64 -12.75 -13.76
N LEU A 258 -6.93 -13.42 -14.67
CA LEU A 258 -7.51 -14.42 -15.59
C LEU A 258 -7.87 -15.71 -14.85
N GLY A 259 -7.04 -16.12 -13.88
CA GLY A 259 -7.18 -17.41 -13.20
C GLY A 259 -6.39 -18.54 -13.86
N VAL A 260 -5.38 -18.19 -14.66
CA VAL A 260 -4.48 -19.15 -15.30
C VAL A 260 -3.34 -19.55 -14.36
N SER A 261 -2.63 -20.63 -14.70
CA SER A 261 -1.48 -21.10 -13.94
C SER A 261 -0.35 -20.04 -13.89
N ARG A 262 0.51 -20.15 -12.88
CA ARG A 262 1.73 -19.33 -12.79
C ARG A 262 2.68 -19.63 -13.95
N ASP A 263 2.64 -20.85 -14.48
CA ASP A 263 3.57 -21.34 -15.50
C ASP A 263 3.09 -21.04 -16.92
N THR A 264 1.88 -20.49 -17.08
CA THR A 264 1.32 -20.14 -18.39
C THR A 264 2.28 -19.21 -19.15
N PRO A 265 2.67 -19.54 -20.39
CA PRO A 265 3.56 -18.72 -21.21
C PRO A 265 3.12 -17.25 -21.34
N GLY A 266 4.10 -16.38 -21.51
CA GLY A 266 3.92 -14.92 -21.54
C GLY A 266 2.98 -14.42 -22.63
N TYR A 267 3.08 -15.01 -23.82
CA TYR A 267 2.34 -14.57 -25.01
C TYR A 267 0.84 -14.85 -24.89
N ILE A 268 0.45 -16.01 -24.34
CA ILE A 268 -0.96 -16.44 -24.23
C ILE A 268 -1.80 -15.41 -23.47
N TRP A 269 -1.43 -15.07 -22.24
CA TRP A 269 -2.24 -14.16 -21.44
C TRP A 269 -2.17 -12.71 -21.94
N ARG A 270 -1.11 -12.33 -22.67
CA ARG A 270 -1.02 -10.98 -23.26
C ARG A 270 -2.00 -10.84 -24.41
N GLU A 271 -2.07 -11.84 -25.28
CA GLU A 271 -2.99 -11.88 -26.42
C GLU A 271 -4.45 -11.88 -25.93
N GLU A 272 -4.78 -12.76 -24.99
CA GLU A 272 -6.12 -12.85 -24.38
C GLU A 272 -6.58 -11.56 -23.69
N MET A 273 -5.64 -10.77 -23.18
CA MET A 273 -5.95 -9.50 -22.51
C MET A 273 -5.93 -8.30 -23.44
N GLY A 274 -5.33 -8.42 -24.63
CA GLY A 274 -4.97 -7.26 -25.46
C GLY A 274 -4.12 -6.23 -24.70
N VAL A 275 -3.33 -6.68 -23.71
CA VAL A 275 -2.56 -5.78 -22.84
C VAL A 275 -1.11 -5.76 -23.29
N GLU A 276 -0.69 -4.55 -23.64
CA GLU A 276 0.69 -4.23 -23.98
C GLU A 276 1.65 -4.35 -22.78
N ASP A 277 2.94 -4.24 -23.06
CA ASP A 277 3.95 -4.25 -22.02
C ASP A 277 3.74 -3.08 -21.05
N ILE A 278 3.85 -3.35 -19.74
CA ILE A 278 3.69 -2.31 -18.71
C ILE A 278 4.71 -1.17 -18.90
N GLU A 279 5.85 -1.48 -19.53
CA GLU A 279 6.86 -0.50 -19.92
C GLU A 279 6.30 0.65 -20.76
N ILE A 280 5.31 0.40 -21.62
CA ILE A 280 4.70 1.44 -22.46
C ILE A 280 3.94 2.42 -21.56
N THR A 281 3.07 1.92 -20.68
CA THR A 281 2.34 2.77 -19.73
C THR A 281 3.28 3.53 -18.79
N LEU A 282 4.40 2.92 -18.37
CA LEU A 282 5.38 3.58 -17.51
C LEU A 282 6.01 4.79 -18.22
N LYS A 283 6.44 4.60 -19.47
CA LYS A 283 7.05 5.66 -20.29
C LYS A 283 6.05 6.74 -20.66
N GLU A 284 4.84 6.38 -21.06
CA GLU A 284 3.78 7.35 -21.34
C GLU A 284 3.54 8.30 -20.17
N ARG A 285 3.52 7.78 -18.95
CA ARG A 285 3.34 8.59 -17.75
C ARG A 285 4.56 9.47 -17.46
N ALA A 286 5.76 8.95 -17.68
CA ALA A 286 6.99 9.71 -17.50
C ALA A 286 7.13 10.86 -18.53
N VAL A 287 6.77 10.62 -19.79
CA VAL A 287 6.70 11.65 -20.85
C VAL A 287 5.65 12.70 -20.51
N ARG A 288 4.46 12.26 -20.06
CA ARG A 288 3.39 13.18 -19.64
C ARG A 288 3.84 14.11 -18.52
N TYR A 289 4.60 13.59 -17.56
CA TYR A 289 5.18 14.41 -16.49
C TYR A 289 6.11 15.49 -17.03
N ILE A 290 6.99 15.19 -18.00
CA ILE A 290 7.83 16.22 -18.62
C ILE A 290 6.95 17.30 -19.26
N LYS A 291 5.93 16.90 -20.04
CA LYS A 291 4.99 17.85 -20.66
C LYS A 291 4.27 18.72 -19.62
N ASP A 292 3.86 18.14 -18.50
CA ASP A 292 3.15 18.87 -17.45
C ASP A 292 4.07 19.83 -16.69
N VAL A 293 5.34 19.44 -16.46
CA VAL A 293 6.36 20.31 -15.85
C VAL A 293 6.68 21.51 -16.73
N LEU A 294 6.75 21.32 -18.05
CA LEU A 294 7.04 22.41 -19.00
C LEU A 294 5.92 23.47 -19.05
N LYS A 295 4.69 23.11 -18.68
CA LYS A 295 3.56 24.05 -18.56
C LYS A 295 3.52 24.79 -17.23
N MET A 296 4.38 24.42 -16.28
CA MET A 296 4.42 25.10 -14.98
C MET A 296 5.08 26.48 -15.11
N ASP A 297 4.78 27.33 -14.15
CA ASP A 297 5.43 28.63 -13.99
C ASP A 297 6.96 28.51 -13.86
N ARG A 298 7.68 29.45 -14.47
CA ARG A 298 9.15 29.44 -14.63
C ARG A 298 9.88 29.61 -13.30
N GLU A 299 9.23 30.20 -12.31
CA GLU A 299 9.78 30.37 -10.95
C GLU A 299 9.79 29.06 -10.14
N ARG A 300 9.05 28.03 -10.58
CA ARG A 300 8.95 26.78 -9.84
C ARG A 300 10.19 25.91 -10.05
N TRP A 301 10.74 25.41 -8.94
CA TRP A 301 11.89 24.49 -8.93
C TRP A 301 11.81 23.31 -9.91
N PRO A 302 10.69 22.60 -10.07
CA PRO A 302 10.60 21.50 -11.04
C PRO A 302 10.88 21.96 -12.48
N TRP A 303 10.45 23.16 -12.85
CA TRP A 303 10.69 23.72 -14.18
C TRP A 303 12.17 24.06 -14.37
N ILE A 304 12.75 24.78 -13.41
CA ILE A 304 14.16 25.20 -13.42
C ILE A 304 15.09 23.98 -13.53
N ILE A 305 14.86 22.97 -12.69
CA ILE A 305 15.67 21.74 -12.68
C ILE A 305 15.50 20.99 -14.01
N MET A 306 14.28 20.90 -14.54
CA MET A 306 14.04 20.22 -15.81
C MET A 306 14.77 20.92 -16.96
N LYS A 307 14.75 22.26 -17.00
CA LYS A 307 15.47 23.05 -18.01
C LYS A 307 16.98 22.80 -17.97
N GLU A 308 17.57 22.84 -16.77
CA GLU A 308 19.01 22.57 -16.59
C GLU A 308 19.37 21.12 -16.97
N GLU A 309 18.51 20.14 -16.69
CA GLU A 309 18.72 18.76 -17.14
C GLU A 309 18.66 18.62 -18.67
N MET A 310 17.68 19.25 -19.33
CA MET A 310 17.60 19.24 -20.80
C MET A 310 18.82 19.90 -21.44
N ARG A 311 19.27 21.03 -20.88
CA ARG A 311 20.52 21.69 -21.26
C ARG A 311 21.73 20.76 -21.05
N GLY A 312 21.77 20.06 -19.93
CA GLY A 312 22.81 19.06 -19.63
C GLY A 312 22.83 17.92 -20.67
N ILE A 313 21.68 17.47 -21.15
CA ILE A 313 21.56 16.46 -22.21
C ILE A 313 22.16 16.96 -23.52
N LEU A 314 21.83 18.18 -23.93
CA LEU A 314 22.36 18.78 -25.16
C LEU A 314 23.88 19.00 -25.10
N ASN A 315 24.37 19.45 -23.95
CA ASN A 315 25.80 19.75 -23.73
C ASN A 315 26.65 18.51 -23.38
N GLY A 316 26.08 17.30 -23.42
CA GLY A 316 26.79 16.06 -23.09
C GLY A 316 27.13 15.87 -21.61
N ARG A 317 26.61 16.71 -20.72
CA ARG A 317 26.77 16.67 -19.25
C ARG A 317 25.53 16.15 -18.52
N ALA A 318 24.74 15.30 -19.18
CA ALA A 318 23.52 14.75 -18.61
C ALA A 318 23.77 14.00 -17.30
N THR A 319 22.85 14.14 -16.35
CA THR A 319 22.80 13.26 -15.19
C THR A 319 22.45 11.82 -15.59
N LYS A 320 22.54 10.89 -14.64
CA LYS A 320 22.12 9.49 -14.87
C LYS A 320 20.68 9.42 -15.41
N TRP A 321 19.79 10.23 -14.85
CA TRP A 321 18.40 10.33 -15.29
C TRP A 321 18.32 10.85 -16.72
N GLY A 322 18.97 11.98 -17.03
CA GLY A 322 18.97 12.55 -18.37
C GLY A 322 19.56 11.63 -19.44
N LYS A 323 20.57 10.82 -19.10
CA LYS A 323 21.13 9.79 -20.01
C LYS A 323 20.12 8.71 -20.37
N GLU A 324 19.33 8.23 -19.41
CA GLU A 324 18.28 7.23 -19.69
C GLU A 324 17.12 7.84 -20.48
N VAL A 325 16.74 9.09 -20.19
CA VAL A 325 15.75 9.84 -20.98
C VAL A 325 16.21 9.96 -22.44
N LYS A 326 17.43 10.45 -22.66
CA LYS A 326 18.02 10.58 -24.02
C LYS A 326 17.98 9.26 -24.78
N LYS A 327 18.47 8.19 -24.16
CA LYS A 327 18.50 6.84 -24.74
C LYS A 327 17.12 6.30 -25.13
N ILE A 328 16.06 6.68 -24.41
CA ILE A 328 14.69 6.25 -24.71
C ILE A 328 14.08 7.10 -25.81
N LEU A 329 14.32 8.41 -25.79
CA LEU A 329 13.87 9.31 -26.84
C LEU A 329 14.53 8.97 -28.19
N GLU A 330 15.83 8.65 -28.19
CA GLU A 330 16.55 8.12 -29.35
C GLU A 330 15.89 6.83 -29.88
N LYS A 331 15.57 5.88 -28.99
CA LYS A 331 14.86 4.64 -29.38
C LYS A 331 13.45 4.86 -29.91
N MET A 332 12.80 5.95 -29.52
CA MET A 332 11.47 6.34 -30.00
C MET A 332 11.53 7.20 -31.27
N GLY A 333 12.72 7.54 -31.78
CA GLY A 333 12.88 8.47 -32.90
C GLY A 333 12.49 9.91 -32.59
N CYS A 334 12.40 10.26 -31.31
CA CYS A 334 11.95 11.57 -30.81
C CYS A 334 13.13 12.41 -30.28
N GLU A 335 14.29 12.34 -30.93
CA GLU A 335 15.50 13.07 -30.47
C GLU A 335 15.29 14.59 -30.57
N GLU A 336 14.56 15.05 -31.59
CA GLU A 336 14.28 16.46 -31.81
C GLU A 336 13.40 17.07 -30.70
N VAL A 337 12.66 16.25 -29.92
CA VAL A 337 11.84 16.74 -28.80
C VAL A 337 12.70 17.39 -27.71
N VAL A 338 13.90 16.86 -27.44
CA VAL A 338 14.81 17.49 -26.47
C VAL A 338 15.28 18.85 -26.97
N ARG A 339 15.52 18.96 -28.28
CA ARG A 339 15.92 20.21 -28.93
C ARG A 339 14.77 21.20 -29.00
N MET A 340 13.55 20.76 -29.32
CA MET A 340 12.34 21.58 -29.33
C MET A 340 12.01 22.08 -27.93
N ILE A 341 12.07 21.25 -26.89
CA ILE A 341 11.86 21.69 -25.50
C ILE A 341 12.85 22.80 -25.10
N TYR A 342 14.06 22.77 -25.65
CA TYR A 342 15.07 23.81 -25.43
C TYR A 342 14.92 25.02 -26.38
N LYS A 343 14.54 24.80 -27.64
CA LYS A 343 14.48 25.80 -28.73
C LYS A 343 13.13 26.50 -28.92
N GLU A 344 12.00 25.88 -28.54
CA GLU A 344 10.67 26.51 -28.48
C GLU A 344 10.68 27.78 -27.61
N GLN A 345 11.78 28.04 -26.88
CA GLN A 345 11.97 29.23 -26.07
C GLN A 345 13.08 30.19 -26.54
N GLU A 346 13.94 29.85 -27.52
CA GLU A 346 14.77 30.89 -28.16
C GLU A 346 13.89 31.85 -28.98
N ILE A 347 12.74 31.38 -29.48
CA ILE A 347 11.82 32.18 -30.28
C ILE A 347 10.95 33.09 -29.39
N GLU A 348 10.48 32.61 -28.22
CA GLU A 348 9.71 33.43 -27.27
C GLU A 348 10.56 34.47 -26.51
N GLU A 349 11.87 34.21 -26.27
CA GLU A 349 12.78 35.18 -25.63
C GLU A 349 13.26 36.30 -26.61
N ILE A 350 13.02 36.16 -27.92
CA ILE A 350 13.33 37.20 -28.93
C ILE A 350 12.11 38.09 -29.22
N GLU A 351 10.89 37.63 -28.91
CA GLU A 351 9.63 38.37 -29.15
C GLU A 351 9.10 39.17 -27.94
N THR A 352 9.82 39.16 -26.81
CA THR A 352 9.62 40.08 -25.65
C THR A 352 10.80 40.98 -25.47
#